data_AF-A0A6G9Z8W1-F1
#
_entry.id   AF-A0A6G9Z8W1-F1
#
_cell.length_a   1.000
_cell.length_b   1.000
_cell.length_c   1.000
_cell.angle_alpha   90.00
_cell.angle_beta   90.00
_cell.angle_gamma   90.00
#
_symmetry.space_group_name_H-M   'P 1'
#
loop_
_entity.id
_entity.type
_entity.pdbx_description
1 polymer ?
#
loop_
_entity_poly.entity_id
_entity_poly.type
_entity_poly.pdbx_seq_one_letter_code
_entity_poly.pdbx_strand_id
1 'polypeptide(L)'
;MKVGRLFVAGAQTDACIRSTLHGAFVRGYDTVLVADAHTTEDLTQWGAPSPEAVIRHTNMYWQHTSAPGRTAAAIATDDIEFPS
;
A
#
# COMPACT_ATOMS: atom_id res chain seq x y z
N MET A 1 -19.21 15.10 -5.85
CA MET A 1 -18.52 13.79 -5.86
C MET A 1 -17.78 13.61 -4.54
N LYS A 2 -17.80 12.41 -3.95
CA LYS A 2 -16.95 12.03 -2.80
C LYS A 2 -15.97 10.95 -3.26
N VAL A 3 -14.74 10.99 -2.75
CA VAL A 3 -13.73 9.96 -3.04
C VAL A 3 -14.07 8.69 -2.25
N GLY A 4 -14.15 7.53 -2.93
CA GLY A 4 -14.44 6.23 -2.30
C GLY A 4 -13.24 5.28 -2.23
N ARG A 5 -12.29 5.40 -3.16
CA ARG A 5 -11.11 4.54 -3.28
C ARG A 5 -9.85 5.38 -3.44
N LEU A 6 -8.77 5.00 -2.75
CA LEU A 6 -7.45 5.60 -2.88
C LEU A 6 -6.47 4.60 -3.48
N PHE A 7 -5.77 5.01 -4.53
CA PHE A 7 -4.63 4.29 -5.10
C PHE A 7 -3.35 4.93 -4.54
N VAL A 8 -2.50 4.14 -3.89
CA VAL A 8 -1.35 4.63 -3.12
C VAL A 8 -0.06 4.10 -3.73
N ALA A 9 0.80 5.03 -4.14
CA ALA A 9 2.12 4.81 -4.70
C ALA A 9 3.11 5.80 -4.06
N GLY A 10 4.41 5.51 -4.09
CA GLY A 10 5.47 6.41 -3.61
C GLY A 10 6.44 5.80 -2.60
N ALA A 11 7.03 6.61 -1.74
CA ALA A 11 8.03 6.18 -0.76
C ALA A 11 7.89 6.97 0.56
N GLN A 12 8.32 6.44 1.71
CA GLN A 12 8.89 5.08 1.89
C GLN A 12 7.81 4.04 2.22
N THR A 13 7.97 2.81 1.70
CA THR A 13 7.09 1.65 1.88
C THR A 13 6.65 1.46 3.33
N ASP A 14 7.63 1.43 4.23
CA ASP A 14 7.48 1.15 5.67
C ASP A 14 7.24 2.41 6.54
N ALA A 15 7.21 3.60 5.93
CA ALA A 15 6.87 4.85 6.58
C ALA A 15 5.60 5.47 5.99
N CYS A 16 5.73 6.54 5.20
CA CYS A 16 4.60 7.32 4.68
C CYS A 16 3.56 6.46 3.95
N ILE A 17 4.00 5.48 3.14
CA ILE A 17 3.10 4.57 2.43
C ILE A 17 2.29 3.74 3.43
N ARG A 18 2.96 3.00 4.32
CA ARG A 18 2.31 2.22 5.37
C ARG A 18 1.35 3.06 6.21
N SER A 19 1.79 4.23 6.70
CA SER A 19 0.95 5.12 7.52
C SER A 19 -0.28 5.61 6.76
N THR A 20 -0.12 5.95 5.47
CA THR A 20 -1.21 6.44 4.62
C THR A 20 -2.23 5.35 4.34
N LEU A 21 -1.76 4.15 3.97
CA LEU A 21 -2.59 2.97 3.74
C LEU A 21 -3.50 2.69 4.93
N HIS A 22 -2.92 2.56 6.14
CA HIS A 22 -3.69 2.30 7.35
C HIS A 22 -4.60 3.47 7.73
N GLY A 23 -4.12 4.72 7.61
CA GLY A 23 -4.91 5.90 7.93
C GLY A 23 -6.11 6.09 7.01
N ALA A 24 -5.98 5.80 5.72
CA ALA A 24 -7.08 5.79 4.78
C ALA A 24 -8.07 4.66 5.09
N PHE A 25 -7.56 3.46 5.33
CA PHE A 25 -8.39 2.30 5.62
C PHE A 25 -9.26 2.51 6.86
N VAL A 26 -8.71 3.05 7.95
CA VAL A 26 -9.46 3.35 9.18
C VAL A 26 -10.51 4.45 8.96
N ARG A 27 -10.28 5.39 8.05
CA ARG A 27 -11.24 6.46 7.70
C ARG A 27 -12.35 6.00 6.74
N GLY A 28 -12.35 4.72 6.34
CA GLY A 28 -13.42 4.13 5.54
C GLY A 28 -13.22 4.20 4.03
N TYR A 29 -12.00 4.48 3.55
CA TYR A 29 -11.67 4.36 2.13
C TYR A 29 -11.37 2.90 1.77
N ASP A 30 -11.77 2.48 0.56
CA ASP A 30 -11.11 1.37 -0.11
C ASP A 30 -9.68 1.79 -0.46
N THR A 31 -8.71 0.90 -0.31
CA THR A 31 -7.28 1.23 -0.50
C THR A 31 -6.59 0.22 -1.40
N VAL A 32 -6.07 0.70 -2.53
CA VAL A 32 -5.23 -0.08 -3.43
C VAL A 32 -3.79 0.40 -3.28
N LEU A 33 -2.89 -0.49 -2.86
CA LEU A 33 -1.45 -0.28 -3.00
C LEU A 33 -1.06 -0.60 -4.44
N VAL A 34 -0.36 0.33 -5.10
CA VAL A 34 0.20 0.07 -6.43
C VAL A 34 1.49 -0.72 -6.27
N ALA A 35 1.40 -2.04 -6.44
CA ALA A 35 2.36 -3.03 -5.93
C ALA A 35 3.79 -2.89 -6.47
N ASP A 36 3.94 -2.28 -7.63
CA ASP A 36 5.19 -2.04 -8.36
C ASP A 36 5.59 -0.55 -8.40
N ALA A 37 4.83 0.32 -7.72
CA ALA A 37 5.08 1.77 -7.67
C ALA A 37 5.29 2.29 -6.25
N HIS A 38 5.90 1.48 -5.37
CA HIS A 38 6.38 1.93 -4.07
C HIS A 38 7.77 1.37 -3.72
N THR A 39 8.54 2.11 -2.91
CA THR A 39 9.92 1.72 -2.56
C THR A 39 10.36 2.23 -1.18
N THR A 40 11.50 1.74 -0.69
CA THR A 40 12.14 2.20 0.56
C THR A 40 13.68 2.12 0.48
N GLU A 41 14.37 2.74 1.43
CA GLU A 41 15.83 2.75 1.53
C GLU A 41 16.38 1.47 2.18
N ASP A 42 17.65 1.17 1.91
CA ASP A 42 18.37 0.11 2.63
C ASP A 42 18.79 0.60 4.01
N LEU A 43 18.04 0.18 5.01
CA LEU A 43 18.30 0.47 6.41
C LEU A 43 18.83 -0.77 7.18
N THR A 44 19.36 -1.77 6.49
CA THR A 44 19.82 -3.04 7.10
C THR A 44 20.93 -2.83 8.13
N GLN A 45 21.80 -1.83 7.95
CA GLN A 45 22.83 -1.47 8.93
C GLN A 45 22.26 -1.04 10.29
N TRP A 46 20.98 -0.62 10.34
CA TRP A 46 20.25 -0.26 11.56
C TRP A 46 19.23 -1.33 11.99
N GLY A 47 19.28 -2.52 11.38
CA GLY A 47 18.46 -3.68 11.77
C GLY A 47 17.12 -3.83 11.04
N ALA A 48 16.86 -3.02 10.01
CA ALA A 48 15.68 -3.23 9.15
C ALA A 48 15.87 -4.46 8.23
N PRO A 49 14.77 -5.08 7.73
CA PRO A 49 14.85 -6.03 6.62
C PRO A 49 15.40 -5.36 5.35
N SER A 50 15.83 -6.17 4.37
CA SER A 50 16.23 -5.62 3.06
C SER A 50 15.06 -4.87 2.39
N PRO A 51 15.31 -3.85 1.55
CA PRO A 51 14.24 -3.14 0.85
C PRO A 51 13.29 -4.06 0.08
N GLU A 52 13.82 -5.08 -0.59
CA GLU A 52 13.04 -6.10 -1.29
C GLU A 52 12.13 -6.87 -0.33
N ALA A 53 12.63 -7.27 0.85
CA ALA A 53 11.83 -7.96 1.85
C ALA A 53 10.72 -7.06 2.41
N VAL A 54 10.99 -5.77 2.63
CA VAL A 54 9.99 -4.78 3.08
C VAL A 54 8.90 -4.59 2.03
N ILE A 55 9.28 -4.43 0.75
CA ILE A 55 8.35 -4.26 -0.37
C ILE A 55 7.49 -5.52 -0.54
N ARG A 56 8.13 -6.70 -0.62
CA ARG A 56 7.44 -7.99 -0.77
C ARG A 56 6.49 -8.27 0.39
N HIS A 57 6.93 -8.03 1.62
CA HIS A 57 6.08 -8.18 2.79
C HIS A 57 4.88 -7.23 2.73
N THR A 58 5.09 -5.98 2.33
CA THR A 58 4.03 -4.97 2.22
C THR A 58 2.97 -5.33 1.19
N ASN A 59 3.40 -5.76 -0.01
CA ASN A 59 2.48 -6.29 -1.01
C ASN A 59 1.68 -7.48 -0.49
N MET A 60 2.37 -8.46 0.12
CA MET A 60 1.72 -9.67 0.65
C MET A 60 0.69 -9.36 1.72
N TYR A 61 1.03 -8.56 2.74
CA TYR A 61 0.09 -8.32 3.83
C TYR A 61 -1.06 -7.40 3.40
N TRP A 62 -0.81 -6.43 2.51
CA TRP A 62 -1.88 -5.54 2.05
C TRP A 62 -2.89 -6.26 1.16
N GLN A 63 -2.43 -7.20 0.31
CA GLN A 63 -3.29 -8.05 -0.51
C GLN A 63 -4.32 -8.86 0.30
N HIS A 64 -3.98 -9.21 1.55
CA HIS A 64 -4.83 -10.01 2.44
C HIS A 64 -5.48 -9.20 3.56
N THR A 65 -5.30 -7.88 3.57
CA THR A 65 -5.94 -7.00 4.55
C THR A 65 -7.41 -6.80 4.20
N SER A 66 -8.30 -6.91 5.18
CA SER A 66 -9.72 -6.61 5.00
C SER A 66 -10.35 -6.13 6.30
N ALA A 67 -11.49 -5.46 6.20
CA ALA A 67 -12.29 -5.07 7.34
C ALA A 67 -13.77 -4.85 6.91
N PRO A 68 -14.73 -4.89 7.85
CA PRO A 68 -16.12 -4.71 7.50
C PRO A 68 -16.38 -3.42 6.71
N GLY A 69 -17.02 -3.56 5.55
CA GLY A 69 -17.42 -2.44 4.69
C GLY A 69 -16.31 -1.74 3.91
N ARG A 70 -15.08 -2.30 3.86
CA ARG A 70 -13.95 -1.72 3.12
C ARG A 70 -12.96 -2.79 2.65
N THR A 71 -12.32 -2.53 1.52
CA THR A 71 -11.42 -3.48 0.86
C THR A 71 -9.99 -2.94 0.76
N ALA A 72 -9.02 -3.85 0.81
CA ALA A 72 -7.64 -3.57 0.47
C ALA A 72 -7.19 -4.50 -0.67
N ALA A 73 -6.30 -4.01 -1.52
CA ALA A 73 -5.69 -4.79 -2.60
C ALA A 73 -4.28 -4.27 -2.89
N ALA A 74 -3.41 -5.13 -3.42
CA ALA A 74 -2.13 -4.75 -4.01
C ALA A 74 -2.15 -5.14 -5.50
N ILE A 75 -2.12 -4.15 -6.39
CA ILE A 75 -2.35 -4.32 -7.84
C ILE A 75 -1.16 -3.72 -8.60
N ALA A 76 -0.67 -4.41 -9.64
CA ALA A 76 0.37 -3.89 -10.52
C ALA A 76 -0.14 -2.66 -11.30
N THR A 77 0.75 -1.74 -11.66
CA THR A 77 0.36 -0.48 -12.33
C THR A 77 -0.46 -0.73 -13.60
N ASP A 78 -0.07 -1.73 -14.40
CA ASP A 78 -0.72 -2.07 -15.67
C ASP A 78 -2.12 -2.68 -15.51
N ASP A 79 -2.44 -3.20 -14.33
CA ASP A 79 -3.74 -3.82 -14.01
C ASP A 79 -4.71 -2.84 -13.33
N ILE A 80 -4.32 -1.55 -13.18
CA ILE A 80 -5.17 -0.54 -12.54
C ILE A 80 -6.24 -0.03 -13.51
N GLU A 81 -7.50 -0.21 -13.10
CA GLU A 81 -8.66 0.40 -13.75
C GLU A 81 -9.22 1.54 -12.89
N PHE A 82 -9.27 2.75 -13.47
CA PHE A 82 -9.94 3.89 -12.84
C PHE A 82 -11.40 3.96 -13.31
N PRO A 83 -12.39 3.84 -12.39
CA PRO A 83 -13.78 4.03 -12.76
C PRO A 83 -14.03 5.48 -13.19
N SER A 84 -14.76 5.65 -14.29
CA SER A 84 -15.22 6.93 -14.85
C SER A 84 -16.30 7.60 -14.01
#